data_AF-W1QDX1-F1
#
_entry.id   AF-W1QDX1-F1
#
_cell.length_a   1.000
_cell.length_b   1.000
_cell.length_c   1.000
_cell.angle_alpha   90.00
_cell.angle_beta   90.00
_cell.angle_gamma   90.00
#
_symmetry.space_group_name_H-M   'P 1'
#
loop_
_entity.id
_entity.type
_entity.pdbx_description
1 polymer ?
#
loop_
_entity_poly.entity_id
_entity_poly.type
_entity_poly.pdbx_seq_one_letter_code
_entity_poly.pdbx_strand_id
1 'polypeptide(L)'
;MKRMCHGLPSFVQRRGIVSSVPPLHLIQTKKRITDQVLLEKPYSGVRLKAVVLFRLAKNYLKFFKEGMGSVWTNYKDLRSEVYSRNLFLVVNGLAANDLATGDAKDQKLYVRNSTVPQMVDELATTVSCFENSGSLDLSREQIKLSRAQFQTMLRTRGDILKLPLFAVLFALLEEFSLPLYYIFPSLMPFTCVFPAFMKSYYGKSIKAQRKLKELRKGRGFDEIAVQNPFTMTEEELRSVCDLIKVGTPFSNVGRLRVQLLQKYKELIVDTHLLLRDGGVDKLDRLELFFTCLDRGLVDWEQILSQLEDHEKTLYESLDEASMRERLRVHLERFGKRGYNVGIVGLV
;
A
#
# COMPACT_ATOMS: atom_id res chain seq x y z
N MET A 1 -27.44 -30.99 -23.19
CA MET A 1 -26.15 -30.26 -23.16
C MET A 1 -26.00 -29.48 -21.85
N LYS A 2 -25.47 -30.11 -20.80
CA LYS A 2 -25.07 -29.44 -19.55
C LYS A 2 -23.64 -28.90 -19.74
N ARG A 3 -23.47 -27.58 -19.83
CA ARG A 3 -22.14 -26.98 -19.75
C ARG A 3 -21.69 -27.04 -18.29
N MET A 4 -20.79 -27.98 -17.99
CA MET A 4 -19.99 -27.94 -16.77
C MET A 4 -19.08 -26.71 -16.83
N CYS A 5 -19.53 -25.62 -16.21
CA CYS A 5 -18.64 -24.54 -15.82
C CYS A 5 -17.77 -25.08 -14.69
N HIS A 6 -16.62 -25.66 -15.02
CA HIS A 6 -15.54 -25.80 -14.05
C HIS A 6 -15.14 -24.40 -13.62
N GLY A 7 -15.61 -23.98 -12.45
CA GLY A 7 -15.19 -22.75 -11.80
C GLY A 7 -13.68 -22.84 -11.56
N LEU A 8 -12.90 -22.16 -12.39
CA LEU A 8 -11.53 -21.84 -12.05
C LEU A 8 -11.55 -21.17 -10.67
N PRO A 9 -10.76 -21.65 -9.69
CA PRO A 9 -10.71 -21.00 -8.39
C PRO A 9 -10.30 -19.53 -8.60
N SER A 10 -11.09 -18.62 -8.04
CA SER A 10 -10.81 -17.19 -7.98
C SER A 10 -9.38 -16.95 -7.50
N PHE A 11 -8.71 -15.93 -8.02
CA PHE A 11 -7.32 -15.62 -7.70
C PHE A 11 -7.09 -15.40 -6.20
N VAL A 12 -8.11 -14.92 -5.49
CA VAL A 12 -8.20 -14.81 -4.02
C VAL A 12 -7.93 -16.14 -3.29
N GLN A 13 -8.16 -17.27 -3.95
CA GLN A 13 -7.96 -18.60 -3.41
C GLN A 13 -6.55 -19.17 -3.70
N ARG A 14 -5.80 -18.59 -4.66
CA ARG A 14 -4.43 -19.03 -5.01
C ARG A 14 -3.34 -18.30 -4.22
N ARG A 15 -3.59 -17.07 -3.75
CA ARG A 15 -2.74 -16.41 -2.77
C ARG A 15 -3.44 -16.54 -1.44
N GLY A 16 -2.79 -17.12 -0.43
CA GLY A 16 -3.37 -17.21 0.91
C GLY A 16 -3.77 -15.83 1.42
N ILE A 17 -5.06 -15.50 1.28
CA ILE A 17 -5.94 -14.50 1.93
C ILE A 17 -5.42 -13.07 2.22
N VAL A 18 -4.12 -12.75 2.21
CA VAL A 18 -3.60 -11.57 2.94
C VAL A 18 -2.70 -10.64 2.11
N SER A 19 -2.04 -11.11 1.05
CA SER A 19 -1.12 -10.24 0.29
C SER A 19 -1.80 -9.64 -0.95
N SER A 20 -1.92 -8.31 -0.95
CA SER A 20 -2.37 -7.52 -2.11
C SER A 20 -1.20 -7.02 -2.95
N VAL A 21 0.03 -7.29 -2.51
CA VAL A 21 1.26 -7.02 -3.25
C VAL A 21 1.53 -8.20 -4.20
N PRO A 22 1.91 -7.97 -5.48
CA PRO A 22 2.45 -9.05 -6.29
C PRO A 22 3.74 -9.58 -5.65
N PRO A 23 4.03 -10.89 -5.76
CA PRO A 23 5.34 -11.41 -5.38
C PRO A 23 6.37 -10.68 -6.26
N LEU A 24 7.09 -9.73 -5.67
CA LEU A 24 8.14 -9.02 -6.39
C LEU A 24 9.23 -10.05 -6.64
N HIS A 25 9.37 -10.53 -7.87
CA HIS A 25 10.55 -11.29 -8.26
C HIS A 25 11.74 -10.34 -8.13
N LEU A 26 12.49 -10.53 -7.04
CA LEU A 26 13.62 -9.68 -6.69
C LEU A 26 14.64 -9.70 -7.82
N ILE A 27 14.99 -8.52 -8.31
CA ILE A 27 16.10 -8.37 -9.25
C ILE A 27 17.36 -8.81 -8.51
N GLN A 28 18.00 -9.86 -9.03
CA GLN A 28 19.24 -10.38 -8.47
C GLN A 28 20.33 -9.30 -8.57
N THR A 29 21.12 -9.16 -7.51
CA THR A 29 22.25 -8.23 -7.49
C THR A 29 23.30 -8.66 -8.51
N LYS A 30 24.08 -7.69 -9.02
CA LYS A 30 25.18 -7.98 -9.96
C LYS A 30 26.13 -9.04 -9.41
N LYS A 31 26.46 -8.99 -8.11
CA LYS A 31 27.29 -10.00 -7.42
C LYS A 31 26.66 -11.39 -7.55
N ARG A 32 25.41 -11.56 -7.12
CA ARG A 32 24.69 -12.84 -7.17
C ARG A 32 24.57 -13.41 -8.58
N ILE A 33 24.33 -12.56 -9.59
CA ILE A 33 24.32 -12.99 -11.01
C ILE A 33 25.71 -13.43 -11.44
N THR A 34 26.75 -12.68 -11.07
CA THR A 34 28.14 -13.02 -11.40
C THR A 34 28.53 -14.36 -10.80
N ASP A 35 28.20 -14.59 -9.52
CA ASP A 35 28.48 -15.84 -8.82
C ASP A 35 27.75 -17.02 -9.47
N GLN A 36 26.46 -16.84 -9.82
CA GLN A 36 25.69 -17.85 -10.56
C GLN A 36 26.29 -18.16 -11.94
N VAL A 37 26.74 -17.13 -12.66
CA VAL A 37 27.38 -17.31 -13.97
C VAL A 37 28.68 -18.10 -13.83
N LEU A 38 29.51 -17.75 -12.84
CA LEU A 38 30.78 -18.43 -12.57
C LEU A 38 30.58 -19.88 -12.13
N LEU A 39 29.54 -20.17 -11.34
CA LEU A 39 29.17 -21.53 -10.95
C LEU A 39 28.71 -22.39 -12.13
N GLU A 40 27.95 -21.81 -13.07
CA GLU A 40 27.47 -22.54 -14.24
C GLU A 40 28.57 -22.81 -15.26
N LYS A 41 29.37 -21.79 -15.58
CA LYS A 41 30.47 -21.89 -16.55
C LYS A 41 31.59 -20.90 -16.18
N PRO A 42 32.86 -21.33 -16.19
CA PRO A 42 33.99 -20.46 -15.88
C PRO A 42 34.33 -19.56 -17.09
N TYR A 43 33.44 -18.62 -17.40
CA TYR A 43 33.74 -17.55 -18.35
C TYR A 43 34.79 -16.62 -17.72
N SER A 44 35.76 -16.18 -18.51
CA SER A 44 36.78 -15.22 -18.08
C SER A 44 36.75 -13.95 -18.95
N GLY A 45 37.30 -12.86 -18.40
CA GLY A 45 37.52 -11.60 -19.11
C GLY A 45 36.24 -10.92 -19.65
N VAL A 46 36.28 -10.53 -20.92
CA VAL A 46 35.21 -9.76 -21.59
C VAL A 46 33.92 -10.58 -21.72
N ARG A 47 34.04 -11.90 -21.94
CA ARG A 47 32.88 -12.78 -22.11
C ARG A 47 32.05 -12.88 -20.83
N LEU A 48 32.71 -12.94 -19.66
CA LEU A 48 32.02 -12.92 -18.37
C LEU A 48 31.21 -11.62 -18.21
N LYS A 49 31.83 -10.46 -18.50
CA LYS A 49 31.16 -9.15 -18.41
C LYS A 49 29.94 -9.08 -19.33
N ALA A 50 30.05 -9.55 -20.57
CA ALA A 50 28.95 -9.57 -21.53
C ALA A 50 27.79 -10.48 -21.07
N VAL A 51 28.10 -11.69 -20.58
CA VAL A 51 27.08 -12.64 -20.09
C VAL A 51 26.37 -12.09 -18.84
N VAL A 52 27.12 -11.53 -17.90
CA VAL A 52 26.55 -10.89 -16.69
C VAL A 52 25.65 -9.73 -17.08
N LEU A 53 26.08 -8.86 -18.00
CA LEU A 53 25.28 -7.73 -18.49
C LEU A 53 23.99 -8.21 -19.17
N PHE A 54 24.07 -9.24 -20.02
CA PHE A 54 22.91 -9.82 -20.68
C PHE A 54 21.91 -10.44 -19.69
N ARG A 55 22.39 -11.19 -18.68
CA ARG A 55 21.51 -11.75 -17.63
C ARG A 55 20.86 -10.67 -16.79
N LEU A 56 21.62 -9.63 -16.48
CA LEU A 56 21.12 -8.46 -15.76
C LEU A 56 20.01 -7.78 -16.58
N ALA A 57 20.24 -7.46 -17.86
CA ALA A 57 19.22 -6.91 -18.76
C ALA A 57 17.97 -7.82 -18.88
N LYS A 58 18.16 -9.14 -19.01
CA LYS A 58 17.05 -10.11 -19.02
C LYS A 58 16.24 -10.10 -17.73
N ASN A 59 16.90 -10.00 -16.57
CA ASN A 59 16.24 -9.89 -15.27
C ASN A 59 15.45 -8.59 -15.16
N TYR A 60 15.97 -7.46 -15.67
CA TYR A 60 15.25 -6.19 -15.72
C TYR A 60 13.98 -6.26 -16.58
N LEU A 61 14.10 -6.77 -17.81
CA LEU A 61 12.94 -6.91 -18.71
C LEU A 61 11.87 -7.82 -18.11
N LYS A 62 12.29 -8.91 -17.46
CA LYS A 62 11.39 -9.81 -16.75
C LYS A 62 10.64 -9.09 -15.62
N PHE A 63 11.35 -8.31 -14.79
CA PHE A 63 10.74 -7.53 -13.71
C PHE A 63 9.67 -6.56 -14.21
N PHE A 64 9.96 -5.78 -15.26
CA PHE A 64 8.99 -4.84 -15.81
C PHE A 64 7.77 -5.53 -16.43
N LYS A 65 7.99 -6.63 -17.15
CA LYS A 65 6.91 -7.43 -17.72
C LYS A 65 5.99 -7.99 -16.64
N GLU A 66 6.56 -8.51 -15.56
CA GLU A 66 5.80 -9.04 -14.42
C GLU A 66 5.10 -7.93 -13.63
N GLY A 67 5.75 -6.78 -13.46
CA GLY A 67 5.18 -5.60 -12.80
C GLY A 67 3.96 -5.06 -13.54
N MET A 68 4.05 -4.86 -14.85
CA MET A 68 2.93 -4.42 -15.69
C MET A 68 1.82 -5.47 -15.76
N GLY A 69 2.19 -6.75 -15.94
CA GLY A 69 1.25 -7.87 -15.94
C GLY A 69 0.47 -7.97 -14.62
N SER A 70 1.12 -7.67 -13.50
CA SER A 70 0.47 -7.64 -12.17
C SER A 70 -0.56 -6.52 -12.05
N VAL A 71 -0.26 -5.30 -12.52
CA VAL A 71 -1.24 -4.18 -12.52
C VAL A 71 -2.47 -4.55 -13.35
N TRP A 72 -2.25 -5.10 -14.54
CA TRP A 72 -3.34 -5.49 -15.43
C TRP A 72 -4.20 -6.63 -14.84
N THR A 73 -3.54 -7.63 -14.27
CA THR A 73 -4.22 -8.76 -13.62
C THR A 73 -5.04 -8.28 -12.43
N ASN A 74 -4.47 -7.46 -11.54
CA ASN A 74 -5.17 -6.87 -10.41
C ASN A 74 -6.40 -6.06 -10.86
N TYR A 75 -6.26 -5.25 -11.92
CA TYR A 75 -7.39 -4.49 -12.47
C TYR A 75 -8.50 -5.41 -13.03
N LYS A 76 -8.11 -6.45 -13.77
CA LYS A 76 -9.05 -7.42 -14.33
C LYS A 76 -9.79 -8.18 -13.22
N ASP A 77 -9.09 -8.58 -12.17
CA ASP A 77 -9.64 -9.30 -11.03
C ASP A 77 -10.58 -8.42 -10.21
N LEU A 78 -10.19 -7.18 -9.92
CA LEU A 78 -11.11 -6.19 -9.30
C LEU A 78 -12.36 -5.99 -10.15
N ARG A 79 -12.20 -5.90 -11.48
CA ARG A 79 -13.34 -5.74 -12.37
C ARG A 79 -14.26 -6.96 -12.40
N SER A 80 -13.72 -8.17 -12.30
CA SER A 80 -14.49 -9.41 -12.41
C SER A 80 -15.07 -9.91 -11.09
N GLU A 81 -14.45 -9.59 -9.96
CA GLU A 81 -14.84 -10.08 -8.63
C GLU A 81 -15.51 -9.00 -7.78
N VAL A 82 -15.07 -7.74 -7.90
CA VAL A 82 -15.55 -6.64 -7.04
C VAL A 82 -16.56 -5.76 -7.78
N TYR A 83 -16.17 -5.21 -8.94
CA TYR A 83 -16.99 -4.22 -9.65
C TYR A 83 -18.15 -4.85 -10.43
N SER A 84 -17.96 -5.98 -11.10
CA SER A 84 -19.02 -6.63 -11.89
C SER A 84 -20.08 -7.31 -11.04
N ARG A 85 -19.71 -7.80 -9.86
CA ARG A 85 -20.61 -8.50 -8.95
C ARG A 85 -21.48 -7.55 -8.12
N ASN A 86 -21.34 -6.24 -8.30
CA ASN A 86 -22.03 -5.22 -7.52
C ASN A 86 -21.96 -5.54 -6.02
N LEU A 87 -20.76 -5.83 -5.52
CA LEU A 87 -20.59 -6.15 -4.10
C LEU A 87 -21.14 -5.00 -3.25
N PHE A 88 -22.05 -5.31 -2.35
CA PHE A 88 -22.66 -4.35 -1.43
C PHE A 88 -21.88 -4.33 -0.11
N LEU A 89 -21.64 -3.13 0.41
CA LEU A 89 -20.72 -2.91 1.52
C LEU A 89 -21.38 -2.55 2.85
N VAL A 90 -22.61 -2.04 2.79
CA VAL A 90 -23.35 -1.62 3.97
C VAL A 90 -24.77 -2.14 3.77
N VAL A 91 -25.31 -2.72 4.82
CA VAL A 91 -26.74 -2.87 5.04
C VAL A 91 -26.92 -2.16 6.37
N ASN A 92 -27.50 -0.96 6.37
CA ASN A 92 -27.72 -0.23 7.62
C ASN A 92 -28.55 -1.14 8.53
N GLY A 93 -27.94 -1.61 9.63
CA GLY A 93 -28.49 -2.56 10.58
C GLY A 93 -29.58 -1.95 11.46
N LEU A 94 -30.51 -1.18 10.87
CA LEU A 94 -31.74 -0.79 11.51
C LEU A 94 -32.46 -2.09 11.92
N ALA A 95 -32.80 -2.19 13.21
CA ALA A 95 -33.52 -3.34 13.73
C ALA A 95 -34.84 -3.51 12.98
N ALA A 96 -35.44 -4.70 13.01
CA ALA A 96 -36.68 -5.02 12.30
C ALA A 96 -37.87 -4.06 12.54
N ASN A 97 -37.75 -3.15 13.53
CA ASN A 97 -38.77 -2.18 13.93
C ASN A 97 -38.40 -0.71 13.65
N ASP A 98 -37.19 -0.43 13.15
CA ASP A 98 -36.81 0.92 12.74
C ASP A 98 -37.29 1.15 11.29
N LEU A 99 -38.31 1.99 11.15
CA LEU A 99 -38.82 2.43 9.85
C LEU A 99 -37.76 3.29 9.15
N ALA A 100 -36.91 2.66 8.35
CA ALA A 100 -36.07 3.36 7.40
C ALA A 100 -36.98 4.11 6.42
N THR A 101 -36.90 5.43 6.39
CA THR A 101 -37.63 6.31 5.47
C THR A 101 -37.19 6.16 3.99
N GLY A 102 -36.51 5.06 3.61
CA GLY A 102 -35.88 4.86 2.30
C GLY A 102 -36.05 3.44 1.76
N ASP A 103 -35.91 3.30 0.44
CA ASP A 103 -36.09 2.05 -0.29
C ASP A 103 -34.92 1.08 0.04
N ALA A 104 -35.15 -0.24 0.05
CA ALA A 104 -34.12 -1.23 0.41
C ALA A 104 -32.89 -1.22 -0.54
N LYS A 105 -33.00 -0.53 -1.67
CA LYS A 105 -31.91 -0.25 -2.62
C LYS A 105 -31.00 0.90 -2.20
N ASP A 106 -31.51 1.85 -1.42
CA ASP A 106 -30.76 3.01 -0.92
C ASP A 106 -29.80 2.65 0.22
N GLN A 107 -29.98 1.46 0.79
CA GLN A 107 -29.15 0.92 1.87
C GLN A 107 -27.83 0.32 1.36
N LYS A 108 -27.66 0.17 0.04
CA LYS A 108 -26.63 -0.66 -0.59
C LYS A 108 -25.69 0.17 -1.47
N LEU A 109 -24.45 0.35 -1.01
CA LEU A 109 -23.43 1.07 -1.78
C LEU A 109 -22.76 0.16 -2.83
N TYR A 110 -22.78 0.60 -4.09
CA TYR A 110 -22.13 -0.08 -5.21
C TYR A 110 -20.65 0.29 -5.31
N VAL A 111 -19.79 -0.71 -5.35
CA VAL A 111 -18.35 -0.51 -5.54
C VAL A 111 -18.03 -0.24 -7.01
N ARG A 112 -17.55 0.97 -7.31
CA ARG A 112 -16.98 1.36 -8.61
C ARG A 112 -15.65 2.08 -8.39
N ASN A 113 -14.77 2.05 -9.39
CA ASN A 113 -13.48 2.73 -9.30
C ASN A 113 -13.60 4.26 -9.05
N SER A 114 -14.65 4.89 -9.59
CA SER A 114 -14.92 6.32 -9.37
C SER A 114 -15.47 6.62 -7.97
N THR A 115 -16.12 5.65 -7.32
CA THR A 115 -16.78 5.83 -6.02
C THR A 115 -15.92 5.37 -4.84
N VAL A 116 -14.67 4.95 -5.07
CA VAL A 116 -13.76 4.49 -4.00
C VAL A 116 -13.63 5.49 -2.83
N PRO A 117 -13.49 6.82 -3.03
CA PRO A 117 -13.46 7.75 -1.90
C PRO A 117 -14.75 7.76 -1.08
N GLN A 118 -15.90 7.82 -1.75
CA GLN A 118 -17.22 7.79 -1.12
C GLN A 118 -17.42 6.48 -0.37
N MET A 119 -17.02 5.38 -0.97
CA MET A 119 -17.04 4.06 -0.36
C MET A 119 -16.21 3.98 0.92
N VAL A 120 -15.01 4.57 0.92
CA VAL A 120 -14.16 4.67 2.11
C VAL A 120 -14.83 5.54 3.18
N ASP A 121 -15.47 6.64 2.79
CA ASP A 121 -16.17 7.53 3.74
C ASP A 121 -17.30 6.81 4.48
N GLU A 122 -18.11 6.07 3.73
CA GLU A 122 -19.24 5.30 4.26
C GLU A 122 -18.78 4.12 5.13
N LEU A 123 -17.75 3.39 4.68
CA LEU A 123 -17.15 2.31 5.47
C LEU A 123 -16.52 2.83 6.76
N ALA A 124 -15.79 3.94 6.72
CA ALA A 124 -15.19 4.53 7.91
C ALA A 124 -16.26 4.99 8.90
N THR A 125 -17.33 5.64 8.40
CA THR A 125 -18.47 6.04 9.24
C THR A 125 -19.14 4.83 9.88
N THR A 126 -19.36 3.77 9.09
CA THR A 126 -19.93 2.51 9.58
C THR A 126 -19.08 1.92 10.70
N VAL A 127 -17.77 1.75 10.46
CA VAL A 127 -16.82 1.24 11.47
C VAL A 127 -16.85 2.07 12.75
N SER A 128 -16.80 3.41 12.63
CA SER A 128 -16.87 4.29 13.80
C SER A 128 -18.19 4.19 14.56
N CYS A 129 -19.33 4.02 13.88
CA CYS A 129 -20.61 3.77 14.54
C CYS A 129 -20.61 2.45 15.34
N PHE A 130 -20.03 1.38 14.78
CA PHE A 130 -19.91 0.08 15.46
C PHE A 130 -18.97 0.12 16.67
N GLU A 131 -17.84 0.81 16.56
CA GLU A 131 -16.92 1.03 17.69
C GLU A 131 -17.59 1.83 18.82
N ASN A 132 -18.51 2.72 18.48
CA ASN A 132 -19.27 3.49 19.45
C ASN A 132 -20.37 2.68 20.13
N SER A 133 -21.05 1.78 19.42
CA SER A 133 -22.10 0.92 19.97
C SER A 133 -21.57 -0.23 20.85
N GLY A 134 -20.25 -0.44 20.92
CA GLY A 134 -19.63 -1.49 21.74
C GLY A 134 -19.88 -2.91 21.22
N SER A 135 -20.53 -3.03 20.06
CA SER A 135 -20.72 -4.30 19.35
C SER A 135 -19.44 -4.64 18.58
N LEU A 136 -18.63 -5.53 19.15
CA LEU A 136 -17.33 -5.94 18.61
C LEU A 136 -17.41 -6.76 17.30
N ASP A 137 -18.61 -7.13 16.86
CA ASP A 137 -18.77 -8.09 15.76
C ASP A 137 -19.45 -7.44 14.55
N LEU A 138 -18.67 -6.65 13.80
CA LEU A 138 -18.90 -6.43 12.37
C LEU A 138 -18.70 -7.79 11.68
N SER A 139 -19.76 -8.62 11.71
CA SER A 139 -19.73 -9.92 11.07
C SER A 139 -19.43 -9.76 9.57
N ARG A 140 -18.80 -10.76 8.96
CA ARG A 140 -18.52 -10.81 7.50
C ARG A 140 -19.77 -10.57 6.63
N GLU A 141 -20.94 -10.63 7.23
CA GLU A 141 -22.23 -10.39 6.59
C GLU A 141 -22.48 -8.91 6.26
N GLN A 142 -21.97 -7.99 7.10
CA GLN A 142 -22.16 -6.54 6.92
C GLN A 142 -21.15 -5.95 5.93
N ILE A 143 -19.86 -6.26 6.08
CA ILE A 143 -18.80 -5.84 5.13
C ILE A 143 -18.22 -7.07 4.41
N LYS A 144 -18.72 -7.34 3.19
CA LYS A 144 -18.28 -8.49 2.38
C LYS A 144 -16.88 -8.33 1.74
N LEU A 145 -16.23 -7.19 1.93
CA LEU A 145 -14.92 -6.89 1.37
C LEU A 145 -13.81 -7.43 2.26
N SER A 146 -12.88 -8.21 1.69
CA SER A 146 -11.64 -8.61 2.38
C SER A 146 -10.62 -7.47 2.42
N ARG A 147 -9.69 -7.50 3.38
CA ARG A 147 -8.57 -6.55 3.43
C ARG A 147 -7.76 -6.56 2.14
N ALA A 148 -7.47 -7.75 1.60
CA ALA A 148 -6.70 -7.89 0.36
C ALA A 148 -7.40 -7.23 -0.83
N GLN A 149 -8.73 -7.36 -0.94
CA GLN A 149 -9.50 -6.66 -1.99
C GLN A 149 -9.50 -5.15 -1.78
N PHE A 150 -9.67 -4.70 -0.54
CA PHE A 150 -9.62 -3.27 -0.19
C PHE A 150 -8.29 -2.63 -0.57
N GLN A 151 -7.18 -3.23 -0.16
CA GLN A 151 -5.83 -2.74 -0.46
C GLN A 151 -5.50 -2.82 -1.96
N THR A 152 -5.88 -3.91 -2.63
CA THR A 152 -5.71 -4.04 -4.09
C THR A 152 -6.45 -2.91 -4.82
N MET A 153 -7.66 -2.56 -4.38
CA MET A 153 -8.46 -1.48 -4.96
C MET A 153 -7.80 -0.10 -4.79
N LEU A 154 -7.33 0.23 -3.58
CA LEU A 154 -6.65 1.50 -3.30
C LEU A 154 -5.39 1.65 -4.16
N ARG A 155 -4.56 0.59 -4.25
CA ARG A 155 -3.29 0.59 -5.00
C ARG A 155 -3.52 0.63 -6.52
N THR A 156 -4.41 -0.21 -7.03
CA THR A 156 -4.64 -0.36 -8.49
C THR A 156 -5.27 0.88 -9.10
N ARG A 157 -6.08 1.64 -8.35
CA ARG A 157 -6.73 2.87 -8.83
C ARG A 157 -5.75 3.89 -9.39
N GLY A 158 -4.62 4.11 -8.70
CA GLY A 158 -3.58 5.03 -9.16
C GLY A 158 -2.70 4.43 -10.25
N ASP A 159 -2.40 3.14 -10.17
CA ASP A 159 -1.46 2.47 -11.06
C ASP A 159 -2.01 2.24 -12.47
N ILE A 160 -3.30 1.93 -12.60
CA ILE A 160 -3.92 1.68 -13.91
C ILE A 160 -3.91 2.93 -14.80
N LEU A 161 -3.99 4.13 -14.21
CA LEU A 161 -3.92 5.40 -14.93
C LEU A 161 -2.50 5.70 -15.41
N LYS A 162 -1.49 5.20 -14.71
CA LYS A 162 -0.07 5.36 -15.08
C LYS A 162 0.38 4.37 -16.14
N LEU A 163 -0.27 3.21 -16.25
CA LEU A 163 0.15 2.12 -17.11
C LEU A 163 0.26 2.51 -18.60
N PRO A 164 -0.71 3.21 -19.23
CA PRO A 164 -0.60 3.61 -20.63
C PRO A 164 0.56 4.58 -20.87
N LEU A 165 0.70 5.59 -19.99
CA LEU A 165 1.79 6.56 -20.07
C LEU A 165 3.15 5.88 -19.91
N PHE A 166 3.27 4.98 -18.93
CA PHE A 166 4.48 4.20 -18.69
C PHE A 166 4.84 3.33 -19.89
N ALA A 167 3.87 2.64 -20.50
CA ALA A 167 4.10 1.80 -21.67
C ALA A 167 4.61 2.60 -22.88
N VAL A 168 4.03 3.78 -23.13
CA VAL A 168 4.46 4.69 -24.20
C VAL A 168 5.87 5.23 -23.93
N LEU A 169 6.14 5.70 -22.71
CA LEU A 169 7.46 6.22 -22.34
C LEU A 169 8.54 5.13 -22.42
N PHE A 170 8.23 3.91 -21.97
CA PHE A 170 9.15 2.78 -22.06
C PHE A 170 9.44 2.39 -23.51
N ALA A 171 8.43 2.38 -24.38
CA ALA A 171 8.59 2.06 -25.79
C ALA A 171 9.34 3.14 -26.60
N LEU A 172 9.19 4.43 -26.23
CA LEU A 172 9.86 5.54 -26.93
C LEU A 172 11.29 5.76 -26.46
N LEU A 173 11.52 5.65 -25.15
CA LEU A 173 12.80 6.02 -24.54
C LEU A 173 13.74 4.84 -24.37
N GLU A 174 13.23 3.60 -24.35
CA GLU A 174 13.98 2.36 -24.10
C GLU A 174 15.05 2.54 -23.00
N GLU A 175 16.31 2.76 -23.38
CA GLU A 175 17.46 2.96 -22.49
C GLU A 175 17.43 4.29 -21.70
N PHE A 176 16.83 5.36 -22.24
CA PHE A 176 16.67 6.64 -21.53
C PHE A 176 15.55 6.62 -20.49
N SER A 177 14.76 5.55 -20.44
CA SER A 177 13.66 5.42 -19.47
C SER A 177 14.18 5.26 -18.03
N LEU A 178 15.31 4.58 -17.82
CA LEU A 178 15.86 4.34 -16.46
C LEU A 178 16.32 5.62 -15.74
N PRO A 179 17.12 6.52 -16.36
CA PRO A 179 17.45 7.81 -15.75
C PRO A 179 16.20 8.68 -15.51
N LEU A 180 15.24 8.68 -16.44
CA LEU A 180 13.99 9.43 -16.29
C LEU A 180 13.22 8.97 -15.05
N TYR A 181 13.09 7.66 -14.85
CA TYR A 181 12.38 7.08 -13.71
C TYR A 181 13.13 7.23 -12.38
N TYR A 182 14.45 7.37 -12.40
CA TYR A 182 15.22 7.72 -11.20
C TYR A 182 14.88 9.13 -10.69
N ILE A 183 14.68 10.08 -11.61
CA ILE A 183 14.33 11.47 -11.30
C ILE A 183 12.84 11.61 -10.99
N PHE A 184 11.98 10.94 -11.77
CA PHE A 184 10.52 11.01 -11.67
C PHE A 184 9.89 9.62 -11.40
N PRO A 185 10.10 9.04 -10.21
CA PRO A 185 9.60 7.69 -9.91
C PRO A 185 8.06 7.63 -9.80
N SER A 186 7.38 8.77 -9.70
CA SER A 186 5.91 8.85 -9.69
C SER A 186 5.27 8.40 -11.02
N LEU A 187 6.02 8.41 -12.12
CA LEU A 187 5.55 7.97 -13.45
C LEU A 187 5.33 6.46 -13.52
N MET A 188 6.02 5.70 -12.67
CA MET A 188 5.93 4.24 -12.66
C MET A 188 4.71 3.79 -11.85
N PRO A 189 4.03 2.72 -12.29
CA PRO A 189 3.16 1.96 -11.41
C PRO A 189 3.94 1.46 -10.19
N PHE A 190 3.27 1.36 -9.05
CA PHE A 190 3.89 0.94 -7.80
C PHE A 190 4.60 -0.43 -7.92
N THR A 191 4.02 -1.36 -8.67
CA THR A 191 4.57 -2.70 -8.93
C THR A 191 5.86 -2.69 -9.76
N CYS A 192 6.19 -1.57 -10.40
CA CYS A 192 7.37 -1.41 -11.24
C CYS A 192 8.45 -0.56 -10.56
N VAL A 193 8.27 -0.11 -9.30
CA VAL A 193 9.27 0.72 -8.61
C VAL A 193 10.52 -0.11 -8.34
N PHE A 194 11.64 0.33 -8.93
CA PHE A 194 12.90 -0.39 -8.86
C PHE A 194 13.54 -0.28 -7.46
N PRO A 195 14.01 -1.38 -6.84
CA PRO A 195 14.60 -1.34 -5.50
C PRO A 195 15.80 -0.39 -5.36
N ALA A 196 16.64 -0.23 -6.38
CA ALA A 196 17.77 0.70 -6.28
C ALA A 196 17.31 2.18 -6.26
N PHE A 197 16.09 2.47 -6.71
CA PHE A 197 15.54 3.82 -6.69
C PHE A 197 14.86 4.15 -5.37
N MET A 198 14.82 3.22 -4.41
CA MET A 198 14.08 3.40 -3.14
C MET A 198 14.63 4.57 -2.32
N LYS A 199 15.96 4.80 -2.30
CA LYS A 199 16.56 5.96 -1.61
C LYS A 199 16.07 7.29 -2.18
N SER A 200 16.00 7.41 -3.52
CA SER A 200 15.43 8.58 -4.19
C SER A 200 13.91 8.66 -3.96
N TYR A 201 13.23 7.53 -4.11
CA TYR A 201 11.78 7.43 -3.99
C TYR A 201 11.27 7.81 -2.59
N TYR A 202 11.97 7.42 -1.51
CA TYR A 202 11.62 7.76 -0.13
C TYR A 202 12.43 8.93 0.42
N GLY A 203 13.28 9.59 -0.38
CA GLY A 203 14.12 10.69 0.08
C GLY A 203 13.34 11.82 0.74
N LYS A 204 12.13 12.12 0.23
CA LYS A 204 11.21 13.08 0.86
C LYS A 204 10.67 12.57 2.21
N SER A 205 10.21 11.31 2.25
CA SER A 205 9.68 10.69 3.47
C SER A 205 10.73 10.60 4.58
N ILE A 206 12.00 10.35 4.24
CA ILE A 206 13.13 10.33 5.19
C ILE A 206 13.33 11.72 5.82
N LYS A 207 13.40 12.76 4.98
CA LYS A 207 13.54 14.15 5.45
C LYS A 207 12.33 14.56 6.30
N ALA A 208 11.14 14.17 5.87
CA ALA A 208 9.90 14.44 6.58
C ALA A 208 9.84 13.74 7.94
N GLN A 209 10.34 12.51 8.05
CA GLN A 209 10.44 11.79 9.33
C GLN A 209 11.33 12.55 10.32
N ARG A 210 12.51 13.02 9.89
CA ARG A 210 13.42 13.82 10.72
C ARG A 210 12.77 15.12 11.18
N LYS A 211 12.18 15.86 10.23
CA LYS A 211 11.47 17.10 10.54
C LYS A 211 10.32 16.87 11.52
N LEU A 212 9.58 15.77 11.36
CA LEU A 212 8.47 15.42 12.24
C LEU A 212 8.94 15.06 13.66
N LYS A 213 10.06 14.32 13.79
CA LYS A 213 10.71 14.06 15.09
C LYS A 213 11.10 15.37 15.80
N GLU A 214 11.64 16.34 15.05
CA GLU A 214 12.01 17.67 15.58
C GLU A 214 10.79 18.49 16.01
N LEU A 215 9.76 18.59 15.15
CA LEU A 215 8.53 19.35 15.43
C LEU A 215 7.72 18.79 16.61
N ARG A 216 7.83 17.49 16.88
CA ARG A 216 7.13 16.79 17.98
C ARG A 216 7.97 16.68 19.24
N LYS A 217 9.23 17.11 19.22
CA LYS A 217 10.14 17.02 20.36
C LYS A 217 9.59 17.82 21.54
N GLY A 218 9.46 17.18 22.70
CA GLY A 218 8.97 17.82 23.93
C GLY A 218 7.44 17.95 24.04
N ARG A 219 6.68 17.49 23.04
CA ARG A 219 5.22 17.42 23.11
C ARG A 219 4.77 16.07 23.66
N GLY A 220 3.69 16.07 24.44
CA GLY A 220 3.14 14.84 25.01
C GLY A 220 2.53 13.94 23.92
N PHE A 221 2.61 12.62 24.10
CA PHE A 221 2.03 11.67 23.13
C PHE A 221 0.53 11.93 22.90
N ASP A 222 -0.24 12.10 23.97
CA ASP A 222 -1.69 12.30 23.89
C ASP A 222 -2.06 13.61 23.16
N GLU A 223 -1.27 14.66 23.37
CA GLU A 223 -1.46 15.95 22.72
C GLU A 223 -1.32 15.82 21.19
N ILE A 224 -0.32 15.06 20.73
CA ILE A 224 -0.11 14.79 19.31
C ILE A 224 -1.20 13.87 18.77
N ALA A 225 -1.54 12.81 19.52
CA ALA A 225 -2.48 11.80 19.10
C ALA A 225 -3.88 12.35 18.81
N VAL A 226 -4.34 13.35 19.58
CA VAL A 226 -5.68 13.96 19.41
C VAL A 226 -5.78 14.83 18.15
N GLN A 227 -4.65 15.24 17.55
CA GLN A 227 -4.68 16.17 16.42
C GLN A 227 -5.31 15.59 15.16
N ASN A 228 -6.18 16.39 14.53
CA ASN A 228 -6.75 16.14 13.21
C ASN A 228 -6.04 16.99 12.13
N PRO A 229 -6.28 16.75 10.82
CA PRO A 229 -5.68 17.51 9.73
C PRO A 229 -5.88 19.03 9.80
N PHE A 230 -6.94 19.48 10.47
CA PHE A 230 -7.32 20.90 10.57
C PHE A 230 -6.72 21.59 11.80
N THR A 231 -6.37 20.84 12.85
CA THR A 231 -5.76 21.37 14.08
C THR A 231 -4.24 21.38 14.04
N MET A 232 -3.62 20.53 13.23
CA MET A 232 -2.16 20.49 13.09
C MET A 232 -1.62 21.74 12.37
N THR A 233 -0.38 22.10 12.73
CA THR A 233 0.33 23.20 12.07
C THR A 233 0.60 22.85 10.60
N GLU A 234 0.77 23.85 9.74
CA GLU A 234 1.02 23.61 8.32
C GLU A 234 2.32 22.83 8.06
N GLU A 235 3.33 23.07 8.89
CA GLU A 235 4.61 22.37 8.80
C GLU A 235 4.50 20.91 9.21
N GLU A 236 3.75 20.63 10.28
CA GLU A 236 3.47 19.27 10.72
C GLU A 236 2.62 18.53 9.68
N LEU A 237 1.58 19.17 9.15
CA LEU A 237 0.73 18.63 8.08
C LEU A 237 1.55 18.20 6.86
N ARG A 238 2.41 19.09 6.36
CA ARG A 238 3.26 18.78 5.19
C ARG A 238 4.23 17.64 5.49
N SER A 239 4.82 17.62 6.68
CA SER A 239 5.75 16.57 7.09
C SER A 239 5.05 15.21 7.21
N VAL A 240 3.84 15.17 7.78
CA VAL A 240 3.03 13.95 7.82
C VAL A 240 2.69 13.50 6.41
N CYS A 241 2.14 14.40 5.56
CA CYS A 241 1.79 14.08 4.18
C CYS A 241 2.99 13.57 3.35
N ASP A 242 4.16 14.18 3.48
CA ASP A 242 5.38 13.73 2.79
C ASP A 242 5.90 12.38 3.31
N LEU A 243 5.75 12.12 4.61
CA LEU A 243 6.13 10.84 5.24
C LEU A 243 5.33 9.67 4.65
N ILE A 244 4.01 9.80 4.58
CA ILE A 244 3.10 8.75 4.06
C ILE A 244 2.77 8.90 2.57
N LYS A 245 3.42 9.85 1.88
CA LYS A 245 3.26 10.12 0.44
C LYS A 245 1.84 10.46 0.01
N VAL A 246 1.15 11.26 0.82
CA VAL A 246 -0.17 11.80 0.51
C VAL A 246 -0.04 13.16 -0.18
N GLY A 247 -0.69 13.29 -1.34
CA GLY A 247 -0.73 14.53 -2.09
C GLY A 247 0.37 14.67 -3.14
N THR A 248 0.39 15.84 -3.79
CA THR A 248 1.39 16.19 -4.80
C THR A 248 2.28 17.33 -4.30
N PRO A 249 3.49 17.52 -4.85
CA PRO A 249 4.42 18.56 -4.41
C PRO A 249 3.83 19.99 -4.44
N PHE A 250 2.79 20.22 -5.26
CA PHE A 250 2.14 21.52 -5.46
C PHE A 250 0.74 21.58 -4.82
N SER A 251 0.43 20.67 -3.90
CA SER A 251 -0.87 20.66 -3.25
C SER A 251 -0.98 21.79 -2.23
N ASN A 252 -2.01 22.62 -2.37
CA ASN A 252 -2.35 23.65 -1.39
C ASN A 252 -2.70 23.02 -0.03
N VAL A 253 -2.48 23.76 1.06
CA VAL A 253 -2.72 23.31 2.45
C VAL A 253 -4.14 22.76 2.62
N GLY A 254 -5.17 23.46 2.13
CA GLY A 254 -6.55 22.97 2.20
C GLY A 254 -6.76 21.61 1.53
N ARG A 255 -6.12 21.39 0.37
CA ARG A 255 -6.17 20.10 -0.34
C ARG A 255 -5.43 19.01 0.42
N LEU A 256 -4.27 19.32 1.01
CA LEU A 256 -3.52 18.39 1.84
C LEU A 256 -4.33 17.95 3.06
N ARG A 257 -5.06 18.86 3.71
CA ARG A 257 -5.94 18.51 4.85
C ARG A 257 -7.01 17.51 4.46
N VAL A 258 -7.69 17.74 3.33
CA VAL A 258 -8.72 16.83 2.81
C VAL A 258 -8.11 15.49 2.43
N GLN A 259 -6.95 15.48 1.77
CA GLN A 259 -6.28 14.24 1.37
C GLN A 259 -5.78 13.44 2.58
N LEU A 260 -5.26 14.10 3.61
CA LEU A 260 -4.84 13.45 4.84
C LEU A 260 -6.05 12.90 5.61
N LEU A 261 -7.17 13.62 5.65
CA LEU A 261 -8.42 13.12 6.22
C LEU A 261 -8.90 11.87 5.47
N GLN A 262 -8.85 11.88 4.14
CA GLN A 262 -9.21 10.72 3.34
C GLN A 262 -8.32 9.52 3.67
N LYS A 263 -7.00 9.74 3.75
CA LYS A 263 -6.05 8.69 4.12
C LYS A 263 -6.30 8.17 5.53
N TYR A 264 -6.66 9.04 6.48
CA TYR A 264 -7.04 8.62 7.82
C TYR A 264 -8.26 7.68 7.81
N LYS A 265 -9.30 7.99 7.03
CA LYS A 265 -10.45 7.10 6.85
C LYS A 265 -10.06 5.76 6.21
N GLU A 266 -9.14 5.77 5.24
CA GLU A 266 -8.58 4.53 4.68
C GLU A 266 -7.89 3.69 5.76
N LEU A 267 -7.16 4.32 6.69
CA LEU A 267 -6.48 3.65 7.80
C LEU A 267 -7.46 3.09 8.85
N ILE A 268 -8.59 3.78 9.12
CA ILE A 268 -9.67 3.25 9.98
C ILE A 268 -10.20 1.94 9.40
N VAL A 269 -10.61 1.98 8.14
CA VAL A 269 -11.17 0.81 7.45
C VAL A 269 -10.13 -0.31 7.36
N ASP A 270 -8.88 0.01 6.99
CA ASP A 270 -7.80 -0.99 6.92
C ASP A 270 -7.52 -1.63 8.29
N THR A 271 -7.51 -0.85 9.37
CA THR A 271 -7.28 -1.34 10.73
C THR A 271 -8.39 -2.31 11.15
N HIS A 272 -9.64 -1.95 10.90
CA HIS A 272 -10.77 -2.84 11.16
C HIS A 272 -10.66 -4.16 10.36
N LEU A 273 -10.43 -4.07 9.04
CA LEU A 273 -10.29 -5.23 8.17
C LEU A 273 -9.07 -6.10 8.55
N LEU A 274 -7.98 -5.49 8.99
CA LEU A 274 -6.78 -6.18 9.46
C LEU A 274 -7.05 -6.99 10.71
N LEU A 275 -7.69 -6.40 11.72
CA LEU A 275 -8.06 -7.10 12.95
C LEU A 275 -9.01 -8.27 12.63
N ARG A 276 -10.03 -8.03 11.78
CA ARG A 276 -11.01 -9.04 11.38
C ARG A 276 -10.41 -10.22 10.61
N ASP A 277 -9.49 -9.95 9.66
CA ASP A 277 -8.96 -11.00 8.77
C ASP A 277 -7.84 -11.84 9.42
N GLY A 278 -7.46 -11.52 10.67
CA GLY A 278 -6.57 -12.31 11.51
C GLY A 278 -5.35 -11.57 12.05
N GLY A 279 -5.39 -10.24 12.06
CA GLY A 279 -4.40 -9.39 12.72
C GLY A 279 -3.05 -9.34 12.01
N VAL A 280 -2.05 -8.86 12.76
CA VAL A 280 -0.69 -8.62 12.28
C VAL A 280 0.00 -9.93 11.88
N ASP A 281 -0.28 -11.03 12.55
CA ASP A 281 0.46 -12.29 12.38
C ASP A 281 0.26 -12.93 11.01
N LYS A 282 -0.92 -12.75 10.40
CA LYS A 282 -1.20 -13.29 9.07
C LYS A 282 -0.63 -12.44 7.93
N LEU A 283 -0.05 -11.27 8.22
CA LEU A 283 0.56 -10.43 7.19
C LEU A 283 1.81 -11.09 6.60
N ASP A 284 1.84 -11.16 5.27
CA ASP A 284 3.03 -11.44 4.48
C ASP A 284 4.09 -10.35 4.69
N ARG A 285 5.37 -10.67 4.51
CA ARG A 285 6.50 -9.76 4.77
C ARG A 285 6.36 -8.42 4.04
N LEU A 286 6.00 -8.47 2.76
CA LEU A 286 5.83 -7.26 1.95
C LEU A 286 4.60 -6.47 2.39
N GLU A 287 3.50 -7.17 2.67
CA GLU A 287 2.28 -6.53 3.13
C GLU A 287 2.48 -5.87 4.50
N LEU A 288 3.24 -6.48 5.40
CA LEU A 288 3.68 -5.88 6.67
C LEU A 288 4.46 -4.59 6.42
N PHE A 289 5.46 -4.61 5.53
CA PHE A 289 6.24 -3.42 5.20
C PHE A 289 5.37 -2.27 4.68
N PHE A 290 4.46 -2.53 3.73
CA PHE A 290 3.57 -1.48 3.22
C PHE A 290 2.56 -1.00 4.26
N THR A 291 2.06 -1.90 5.10
CA THR A 291 1.16 -1.56 6.20
C THR A 291 1.83 -0.63 7.21
N CYS A 292 3.11 -0.88 7.53
CA CYS A 292 3.94 0.00 8.35
C CYS A 292 4.25 1.32 7.64
N LEU A 293 4.54 1.27 6.33
CA LEU A 293 4.85 2.45 5.52
C LEU A 293 3.67 3.42 5.46
N ASP A 294 2.47 2.91 5.17
CA ASP A 294 1.22 3.69 5.10
C ASP A 294 0.89 4.40 6.42
N ARG A 295 1.41 3.89 7.54
CA ARG A 295 1.24 4.42 8.91
C ARG A 295 2.45 5.23 9.39
N GLY A 296 3.50 5.34 8.58
CA GLY A 296 4.73 6.05 8.93
C GLY A 296 5.57 5.37 10.02
N LEU A 297 5.42 4.05 10.21
CA LEU A 297 6.08 3.28 11.29
C LEU A 297 7.50 2.78 10.94
N VAL A 298 7.89 2.96 9.68
CA VAL A 298 9.17 2.50 9.14
C VAL A 298 10.30 3.37 9.66
N ASP A 299 11.34 2.76 10.26
CA ASP A 299 12.58 3.46 10.57
C ASP A 299 13.47 3.49 9.35
N TRP A 300 13.47 4.62 8.65
CA TRP A 300 14.31 4.78 7.48
C TRP A 300 15.80 4.90 7.83
N GLU A 301 16.16 5.38 9.02
CA GLU A 301 17.55 5.56 9.41
C GLU A 301 18.23 4.21 9.62
N GLN A 302 17.52 3.30 10.30
CA GLN A 302 17.96 1.91 10.44
C GLN A 302 18.09 1.22 9.08
N ILE A 303 17.10 1.36 8.20
CA ILE A 303 17.14 0.73 6.86
C ILE A 303 18.29 1.27 6.01
N LEU A 304 18.52 2.58 6.01
CA LEU A 304 19.57 3.18 5.20
C LEU A 304 20.96 2.77 5.65
N SER A 305 21.21 2.69 6.96
CA SER A 305 22.51 2.22 7.48
C SER A 305 22.83 0.79 7.02
N GLN A 306 21.83 -0.09 6.96
CA GLN A 306 22.01 -1.48 6.50
C GLN A 306 22.16 -1.61 4.99
N LEU A 307 21.66 -0.64 4.21
CA LEU A 307 21.80 -0.60 2.75
C LEU A 307 23.18 -0.11 2.30
N GLU A 308 23.83 0.73 3.09
CA GLU A 308 25.20 1.21 2.82
C GLU A 308 26.23 0.08 2.92
N ASP A 309 25.92 -1.00 3.64
CA ASP A 309 26.77 -2.19 3.81
C ASP A 309 26.84 -3.11 2.56
N HIS A 310 26.31 -2.67 1.40
CA HIS A 310 26.47 -3.24 0.04
C HIS A 310 26.15 -4.73 -0.20
N GLU A 311 25.77 -5.52 0.79
CA GLU A 311 25.52 -6.97 0.62
C GLU A 311 24.04 -7.37 0.67
N LYS A 312 23.18 -6.60 1.35
CA LYS A 312 21.77 -6.95 1.53
C LYS A 312 20.88 -6.16 0.59
N THR A 313 19.88 -6.83 0.02
CA THR A 313 18.75 -6.14 -0.63
C THR A 313 17.89 -5.45 0.43
N LEU A 314 17.19 -4.36 0.06
CA LEU A 314 16.25 -3.66 0.95
C LEU A 314 15.30 -4.63 1.66
N TYR A 315 14.79 -5.62 0.94
CA TYR A 315 13.85 -6.56 1.52
C TYR A 315 14.52 -7.51 2.51
N GLU A 316 15.77 -7.90 2.29
CA GLU A 316 16.55 -8.70 3.24
C GLU A 316 16.91 -7.91 4.51
N SER A 317 17.01 -6.59 4.42
CA SER A 317 17.27 -5.69 5.55
C SER A 317 16.03 -5.38 6.41
N LEU A 318 14.84 -5.85 6.01
CA LEU A 318 13.62 -5.62 6.78
C LEU A 318 13.56 -6.53 8.01
N ASP A 319 13.63 -5.92 9.20
CA ASP A 319 13.38 -6.58 10.48
C ASP A 319 11.87 -6.77 10.71
N GLU A 320 11.39 -7.96 10.41
CA GLU A 320 9.98 -8.31 10.54
C GLU A 320 9.49 -8.26 11.99
N ALA A 321 10.32 -8.66 12.96
CA ALA A 321 9.91 -8.73 14.36
C ALA A 321 9.64 -7.33 14.91
N SER A 322 10.57 -6.39 14.68
CA SER A 322 10.41 -4.99 15.07
C SER A 322 9.22 -4.33 14.38
N MET A 323 9.01 -4.56 13.07
CA MET A 323 7.85 -4.00 12.36
C MET A 323 6.52 -4.54 12.87
N ARG A 324 6.41 -5.85 13.15
CA ARG A 324 5.20 -6.44 13.73
C ARG A 324 4.88 -5.83 15.08
N GLU A 325 5.89 -5.64 15.92
CA GLU A 325 5.69 -5.07 17.25
C GLU A 325 5.22 -3.62 17.19
N ARG A 326 5.89 -2.78 16.40
CA ARG A 326 5.46 -1.39 16.20
C ARG A 326 4.04 -1.31 15.63
N LEU A 327 3.69 -2.20 14.71
CA LEU A 327 2.34 -2.25 14.16
C LEU A 327 1.31 -2.65 15.23
N ARG A 328 1.57 -3.66 16.07
CA ARG A 328 0.66 -4.05 17.16
C ARG A 328 0.41 -2.89 18.12
N VAL A 329 1.48 -2.26 18.60
CA VAL A 329 1.41 -1.09 19.49
C VAL A 329 0.63 0.05 18.84
N HIS A 330 0.86 0.30 17.54
CA HIS A 330 0.12 1.32 16.81
C HIS A 330 -1.37 0.98 16.69
N LEU A 331 -1.74 -0.26 16.39
CA LEU A 331 -3.15 -0.67 16.26
C LEU A 331 -3.91 -0.56 17.60
N GLU A 332 -3.27 -0.94 18.71
CA GLU A 332 -3.86 -0.77 20.04
C GLU A 332 -4.12 0.71 20.34
N ARG A 333 -3.16 1.58 20.00
CA ARG A 333 -3.31 3.03 20.14
C ARG A 333 -4.38 3.58 19.20
N PHE A 334 -4.41 3.12 17.95
CA PHE A 334 -5.38 3.55 16.94
C PHE A 334 -6.83 3.29 17.37
N GLY A 335 -7.06 2.22 18.14
CA GLY A 335 -8.38 1.91 18.70
C GLY A 335 -8.80 2.74 19.91
N LYS A 336 -7.94 3.62 20.44
CA LYS A 336 -8.30 4.49 21.58
C LYS A 336 -9.16 5.65 21.12
N ARG A 337 -10.31 5.85 21.80
CA ARG A 337 -11.23 6.96 21.52
C ARG A 337 -10.52 8.30 21.66
N GLY A 338 -10.75 9.19 20.69
CA GLY A 338 -10.21 10.55 20.67
C GLY A 338 -8.85 10.69 20.00
N TYR A 339 -8.16 9.58 19.70
CA TYR A 339 -6.97 9.62 18.85
C TYR A 339 -7.38 9.77 17.38
N ASN A 340 -6.55 10.49 16.64
CA ASN A 340 -6.75 10.90 15.25
C ASN A 340 -5.46 10.67 14.46
N VAL A 341 -5.42 11.17 13.22
CA VAL A 341 -4.29 11.02 12.30
C VAL A 341 -2.94 11.51 12.86
N GLY A 342 -2.93 12.33 13.93
CA GLY A 342 -1.70 12.74 14.60
C GLY A 342 -0.81 11.58 15.05
N ILE A 343 -1.37 10.40 15.31
CA ILE A 343 -0.63 9.17 15.64
C ILE A 343 0.25 8.63 14.49
N VAL A 344 -0.01 9.06 13.25
CA VAL A 344 0.79 8.65 12.09
C VAL A 344 2.20 9.22 12.22
N GLY A 345 3.20 8.38 11.94
CA GLY A 345 4.60 8.77 12.03
C GLY A 345 5.16 8.90 13.45
N LEU A 346 4.42 8.45 14.48
CA LEU A 346 4.97 8.26 15.82
C LEU A 346 5.64 6.87 15.86
N VAL A 347 6.96 6.87 15.65
CA VAL A 347 7.83 5.69 15.76
C VAL A 347 8.44 5.60 17.14
#